data_AF-A0A4Q4N9V5-F1
#
_entry.id   AF-A0A4Q4N9V5-F1
#
_cell.length_a   1.000
_cell.length_b   1.000
_cell.length_c   1.000
_cell.angle_alpha   90.00
_cell.angle_beta   90.00
_cell.angle_gamma   90.00
#
_symmetry.space_group_name_H-M   'P 1'
#
loop_
_entity.id
_entity.type
_entity.pdbx_description
1 polymer ?
#
loop_
_entity_poly.entity_id
_entity_poly.type
_entity_poly.pdbx_seq_one_letter_code
_entity_poly.pdbx_strand_id
1 'polypeptide(L)'
;MTLDLSLPSRAPELGRFGDCNWDDAAFTVYTLLGDKVPLESVVQVLEKQWLEQGNESHLVRPAPSITSFKTLQEVVQAHIALDKGKRPRSDGGAAADIEWWPTAFIVVVHEQWMSKPGGLLLVYVDDEKNCEMDKFFFQAKDAYMMLSSLSFGDEDLARSKAIYQEELQT
;
A
#
# COMPACT_ATOMS: atom_id res chain seq x y z
N MET A 1 -7.33 -23.24 -1.84
CA MET A 1 -5.88 -22.97 -1.96
C MET A 1 -5.53 -22.01 -0.84
N THR A 2 -4.49 -22.31 -0.07
CA THR A 2 -4.00 -21.42 0.99
C THR A 2 -2.97 -20.49 0.36
N LEU A 3 -3.16 -19.18 0.45
CA LEU A 3 -2.19 -18.20 -0.05
C LEU A 3 -0.98 -18.15 0.89
N ASP A 4 0.21 -18.02 0.30
CA ASP A 4 1.43 -17.75 1.06
C ASP A 4 1.57 -16.25 1.31
N LEU A 5 1.28 -15.85 2.55
CA LEU A 5 1.38 -14.48 3.04
C LEU A 5 2.62 -14.25 3.89
N SER A 6 3.63 -15.11 3.81
CA SER A 6 4.91 -14.89 4.48
C SER A 6 5.60 -13.61 3.96
N LEU A 7 6.28 -12.91 4.87
CA LEU A 7 7.07 -11.71 4.55
C LEU A 7 8.54 -12.02 4.85
N PRO A 8 9.49 -11.41 4.12
CA PRO A 8 10.85 -11.33 4.64
C PRO A 8 10.82 -10.55 5.96
N SER A 9 11.76 -10.82 6.87
CA SER A 9 11.78 -10.14 8.17
C SER A 9 12.05 -8.65 8.06
N ARG A 10 12.77 -8.21 7.01
CA ARG A 10 13.15 -6.82 6.78
C ARG A 10 13.20 -6.49 5.29
N ALA A 11 13.02 -5.22 4.97
CA ALA A 11 13.19 -4.66 3.62
C ALA A 11 13.81 -3.25 3.68
N PRO A 12 15.12 -3.14 4.01
CA PRO A 12 15.81 -1.86 4.09
C PRO A 12 15.78 -1.04 2.79
N GLU A 13 15.53 -1.70 1.65
CA GLU A 13 15.40 -1.07 0.35
C GLU A 13 14.21 -0.10 0.27
N LEU A 14 13.18 -0.30 1.10
CA LEU A 14 11.99 0.53 1.15
C LEU A 14 12.13 1.72 2.12
N GLY A 15 13.06 1.66 3.08
CA GLY A 15 13.33 2.76 4.03
C GLY A 15 14.26 3.86 3.49
N ARG A 16 14.73 3.76 2.24
CA ARG A 16 15.76 4.65 1.65
C ARG A 16 15.22 5.99 1.16
N PHE A 17 13.95 6.29 1.43
CA PHE A 17 13.22 7.40 0.82
C PHE A 17 12.79 8.45 1.86
N GLY A 18 13.26 8.35 3.10
CA GLY A 18 12.88 9.27 4.19
C GLY A 18 13.30 10.74 3.98
N ASP A 19 14.16 11.03 2.99
CA ASP A 19 14.52 12.38 2.58
C ASP A 19 13.69 12.91 1.39
N CYS A 20 12.81 12.09 0.82
CA CYS A 20 11.92 12.45 -0.28
C CYS A 20 10.58 12.98 0.24
N ASN A 21 9.89 13.77 -0.57
CA ASN A 21 8.53 14.24 -0.29
C ASN A 21 7.49 13.22 -0.78
N TRP A 22 6.57 12.84 0.09
CA TRP A 22 5.58 11.78 -0.14
C TRP A 22 4.14 12.30 -0.25
N ASP A 23 3.92 13.62 -0.14
CA ASP A 23 2.58 14.23 -0.07
C ASP A 23 1.62 13.79 -1.20
N ASP A 24 2.15 13.60 -2.40
CA ASP A 24 1.39 13.19 -3.60
C ASP A 24 1.62 11.71 -3.99
N ALA A 25 2.27 10.93 -3.14
CA ALA A 25 2.63 9.56 -3.46
C ALA A 25 1.42 8.63 -3.33
N ALA A 26 1.16 7.83 -4.35
CA ALA A 26 0.06 6.87 -4.34
C ALA A 26 0.48 5.54 -3.70
N PHE A 27 -0.40 4.95 -2.87
CA PHE A 27 -0.24 3.57 -2.43
C PHE A 27 -0.45 2.62 -3.61
N THR A 28 0.51 1.72 -3.86
CA THR A 28 0.38 0.72 -4.93
C THR A 28 -0.57 -0.41 -4.52
N VAL A 29 -1.46 -0.83 -5.43
CA VAL A 29 -2.36 -1.97 -5.24
C VAL A 29 -1.95 -3.16 -6.11
N TYR A 30 -1.67 -4.29 -5.47
CA TYR A 30 -1.33 -5.57 -6.08
C TYR A 30 -2.43 -6.62 -5.85
N THR A 31 -2.36 -7.75 -6.56
CA THR A 31 -3.28 -8.88 -6.39
C THR A 31 -2.53 -10.21 -6.40
N LEU A 32 -2.89 -11.12 -5.48
CA LEU A 32 -2.46 -12.52 -5.50
C LEU A 32 -3.50 -13.43 -6.20
N LEU A 33 -4.54 -12.85 -6.78
CA LEU A 33 -5.65 -13.57 -7.39
C LEU A 33 -5.58 -13.57 -8.92
N GLY A 34 -4.52 -12.99 -9.50
CA GLY A 34 -4.41 -12.75 -10.93
C GLY A 34 -5.62 -12.00 -11.47
N ASP A 35 -6.13 -12.43 -12.62
CA ASP A 35 -7.23 -11.78 -13.33
C ASP A 35 -8.61 -11.95 -12.68
N LYS A 36 -8.72 -12.73 -11.59
CA LYS A 36 -10.00 -12.96 -10.92
C LYS A 36 -10.57 -11.70 -10.28
N VAL A 37 -9.69 -10.77 -9.89
CA VAL A 37 -10.09 -9.47 -9.34
C VAL A 37 -9.41 -8.37 -10.16
N PRO A 38 -10.18 -7.58 -10.93
CA PRO A 38 -9.62 -6.46 -11.69
C PRO A 38 -9.15 -5.37 -10.73
N LEU A 39 -7.85 -5.06 -10.75
CA LEU A 39 -7.26 -4.04 -9.89
C LEU A 39 -7.88 -2.65 -10.08
N GLU A 40 -8.28 -2.30 -11.30
CA GLU A 40 -8.96 -1.03 -11.61
C GLU A 40 -10.24 -0.86 -10.77
N SER A 41 -11.03 -1.93 -10.63
CA SER A 41 -12.25 -1.88 -9.81
C SER A 41 -11.95 -1.77 -8.32
N VAL A 42 -10.84 -2.34 -7.87
CA VAL A 42 -10.39 -2.22 -6.47
C VAL A 42 -9.98 -0.78 -6.20
N VAL A 43 -9.10 -0.24 -7.05
CA VAL A 43 -8.59 1.14 -6.94
C VAL A 43 -9.73 2.14 -6.92
N GLN A 44 -10.67 2.04 -7.88
CA GLN A 44 -11.86 2.90 -7.94
C GLN A 44 -12.67 2.92 -6.65
N VAL A 45 -12.77 1.78 -5.94
CA VAL A 45 -13.49 1.72 -4.66
C VAL A 45 -12.68 2.35 -3.54
N LEU A 46 -11.38 2.06 -3.47
CA LEU A 46 -10.52 2.53 -2.38
C LEU A 46 -10.27 4.06 -2.46
N GLU A 47 -10.17 4.63 -3.66
CA GLU A 47 -9.95 6.08 -3.85
C GLU A 47 -11.24 6.89 -3.99
N LYS A 48 -12.41 6.26 -4.07
CA LYS A 48 -13.67 6.95 -4.39
C LYS A 48 -13.89 8.20 -3.54
N GLN A 49 -13.83 8.03 -2.22
CA GLN A 49 -14.06 9.14 -1.29
C GLN A 49 -12.97 10.20 -1.38
N TRP A 50 -11.73 9.81 -1.67
CA TRP A 50 -10.61 10.74 -1.85
C TRP A 50 -10.85 11.69 -3.03
N LEU A 51 -11.28 11.16 -4.17
CA LEU A 51 -11.61 11.97 -5.35
C LEU A 51 -12.90 12.79 -5.14
N GLU A 52 -13.88 12.26 -4.41
CA GLU A 52 -15.11 13.00 -4.06
C GLU A 52 -14.87 14.22 -3.17
N GLN A 53 -13.76 14.27 -2.42
CA GLN A 53 -13.32 15.47 -1.69
C GLN A 53 -12.66 16.54 -2.59
N GLY A 54 -12.49 16.27 -3.89
CA GLY A 54 -11.89 17.21 -4.84
C GLY A 54 -10.36 17.17 -4.92
N ASN A 55 -9.73 16.11 -4.39
CA ASN A 55 -8.29 15.90 -4.57
C ASN A 55 -7.99 15.56 -6.04
N GLU A 56 -6.94 16.18 -6.59
CA GLU A 56 -6.50 15.94 -7.97
C GLU A 56 -5.49 14.79 -8.08
N SER A 57 -4.76 14.50 -6.99
CA SER A 57 -3.83 13.38 -6.91
C SER A 57 -4.58 12.08 -6.59
N HIS A 58 -3.97 10.94 -6.90
CA HIS A 58 -4.53 9.62 -6.60
C HIS A 58 -3.97 9.08 -5.30
N LEU A 59 -4.85 8.69 -4.37
CA LEU A 59 -4.45 8.06 -3.11
C LEU A 59 -3.94 6.63 -3.31
N VAL A 60 -4.56 5.88 -4.23
CA VAL A 60 -4.14 4.54 -4.59
C VAL A 60 -4.06 4.41 -6.11
N ARG A 61 -3.17 3.55 -6.60
CA ARG A 61 -3.06 3.24 -8.03
C ARG A 61 -2.71 1.78 -8.23
N PRO A 62 -3.15 1.16 -9.35
CA PRO A 62 -2.84 -0.23 -9.63
C PRO A 62 -1.34 -0.39 -9.87
N ALA A 63 -0.79 -1.54 -9.49
CA ALA A 63 0.58 -1.88 -9.81
C ALA A 63 0.81 -1.79 -11.33
N PRO A 64 1.90 -1.14 -11.80
CA PRO A 64 2.15 -0.98 -13.24
C PRO A 64 2.36 -2.30 -14.00
N SER A 65 2.72 -3.38 -13.30
CA SER A 65 2.97 -4.67 -13.91
C SER A 65 1.74 -5.58 -13.85
N ILE A 66 1.37 -6.14 -15.00
CA ILE A 66 0.30 -7.14 -15.19
C ILE A 66 0.79 -8.55 -14.76
N THR A 67 1.85 -8.64 -13.95
CA THR A 67 2.41 -9.93 -13.54
C THR A 67 1.48 -10.58 -12.52
N SER A 68 1.04 -11.80 -12.80
CA SER A 68 0.33 -12.60 -11.80
C SER A 68 1.29 -13.05 -10.71
N PHE A 69 1.18 -12.44 -9.52
CA PHE A 69 1.92 -12.84 -8.33
C PHE A 69 1.27 -14.06 -7.67
N LYS A 70 2.10 -14.96 -7.12
CA LYS A 70 1.65 -16.17 -6.41
C LYS A 70 1.89 -16.08 -4.91
N THR A 71 2.89 -15.31 -4.47
CA THR A 71 3.24 -15.16 -3.06
C THR A 71 3.39 -13.69 -2.69
N LEU A 72 3.22 -13.40 -1.41
CA LEU A 72 3.43 -12.05 -0.89
C LEU A 72 4.90 -11.59 -1.03
N GLN A 73 5.84 -12.53 -0.95
CA GLN A 73 7.26 -12.26 -1.18
C GLN A 73 7.54 -11.74 -2.60
N GLU A 74 6.89 -12.31 -3.63
CA GLU A 74 7.02 -11.81 -5.00
C GLU A 74 6.49 -10.37 -5.13
N VAL A 75 5.39 -10.05 -4.43
CA VAL A 75 4.85 -8.68 -4.39
C VAL A 75 5.84 -7.73 -3.72
N VAL A 76 6.45 -8.12 -2.60
CA VAL A 76 7.47 -7.29 -1.92
C VAL A 76 8.64 -6.99 -2.86
N GLN A 77 9.14 -7.98 -3.59
CA GLN A 77 10.23 -7.79 -4.55
C GLN A 77 9.82 -6.88 -5.71
N ALA A 78 8.60 -7.02 -6.21
CA ALA A 78 8.07 -6.12 -7.24
C ALA A 78 7.96 -4.68 -6.72
N HIS A 79 7.50 -4.50 -5.49
CA HIS A 79 7.41 -3.17 -4.88
C HIS A 79 8.79 -2.57 -4.59
N ILE A 80 9.79 -3.37 -4.21
CA ILE A 80 11.19 -2.90 -4.11
C ILE A 80 11.71 -2.45 -5.48
N ALA A 81 11.47 -3.22 -6.53
CA ALA A 81 11.94 -2.95 -7.89
C ALA A 81 11.18 -1.82 -8.60
N LEU A 82 9.99 -1.45 -8.12
CA LEU A 82 9.18 -0.38 -8.69
C LEU A 82 9.94 0.94 -8.64
N ASP A 83 10.13 1.57 -9.80
CA ASP A 83 10.61 2.95 -9.89
C ASP A 83 9.63 3.85 -9.14
N LYS A 84 10.13 4.50 -8.07
CA LYS A 84 9.32 5.39 -7.23
C LYS A 84 9.01 6.73 -7.91
N GLY A 85 9.42 6.94 -9.16
CA GLY A 85 9.10 8.14 -9.92
C GLY A 85 9.75 9.38 -9.33
N LYS A 86 11.02 9.26 -8.90
CA LYS A 86 11.76 10.37 -8.28
C LYS A 86 11.87 11.55 -9.25
N ARG A 87 11.35 12.72 -8.83
CA ARG A 87 11.44 13.99 -9.56
C ARG A 87 12.22 15.02 -8.74
N PRO A 88 13.31 15.62 -9.27
CA PRO A 88 14.09 16.60 -8.52
C PRO A 88 13.27 17.83 -8.12
N ARG A 89 13.53 18.34 -6.92
CA ARG A 89 12.97 19.61 -6.45
C ARG A 89 14.02 20.73 -6.50
N SER A 90 13.56 21.96 -6.64
CA SER A 90 14.42 23.16 -6.69
C SER A 90 14.24 24.11 -5.51
N ASP A 91 13.34 23.79 -4.59
CA ASP A 91 12.91 24.67 -3.49
C ASP A 91 13.68 24.45 -2.17
N GLY A 92 14.70 23.58 -2.17
CA GLY A 92 15.59 23.37 -1.02
C GLY A 92 14.98 22.61 0.16
N GLY A 93 13.81 21.99 -0.03
CA GLY A 93 13.16 21.10 0.93
C GLY A 93 13.64 19.65 0.82
N ALA A 94 12.69 18.74 0.57
CA ALA A 94 12.99 17.33 0.32
C ALA A 94 13.91 17.14 -0.91
N ALA A 95 14.64 16.03 -0.93
CA ALA A 95 15.59 15.71 -2.01
C ALA A 95 14.91 15.52 -3.38
N ALA A 96 13.69 14.97 -3.38
CA ALA A 96 12.87 14.73 -4.57
C ALA A 96 11.40 14.51 -4.18
N ASP A 97 10.50 14.72 -5.13
CA ASP A 97 9.14 14.17 -5.06
C ASP A 97 9.14 12.72 -5.52
N ILE A 98 8.32 11.88 -4.91
CA ILE A 98 8.05 10.52 -5.39
C ILE A 98 6.59 10.36 -5.78
N GLU A 99 6.35 9.46 -6.72
CA GLU A 99 5.03 9.16 -7.28
C GLU A 99 4.36 7.99 -6.54
N TRP A 100 5.16 7.10 -5.94
CA TRP A 100 4.69 5.86 -5.33
C TRP A 100 5.15 5.76 -3.88
N TRP A 101 4.20 5.43 -3.00
CA TRP A 101 4.49 5.27 -1.58
C TRP A 101 5.51 4.14 -1.38
N PRO A 102 6.65 4.37 -0.70
CA PRO A 102 7.74 3.41 -0.67
C PRO A 102 7.61 2.39 0.45
N THR A 103 7.10 2.80 1.62
CA THR A 103 7.11 1.99 2.83
C THR A 103 5.82 1.20 3.05
N ALA A 104 4.82 1.33 2.19
CA ALA A 104 3.53 0.66 2.35
C ALA A 104 2.82 0.47 1.01
N PHE A 105 2.11 -0.65 0.89
CA PHE A 105 1.31 -1.01 -0.28
C PHE A 105 0.19 -1.97 0.09
N ILE A 106 -0.76 -2.14 -0.83
CA ILE A 106 -1.98 -2.93 -0.61
C ILE A 106 -1.93 -4.18 -1.48
N VAL A 107 -2.37 -5.31 -0.92
CA VAL A 107 -2.49 -6.59 -1.63
C VAL A 107 -3.89 -7.15 -1.48
N VAL A 108 -4.53 -7.43 -2.61
CA VAL A 108 -5.81 -8.14 -2.65
C VAL A 108 -5.55 -9.64 -2.55
N VAL A 109 -6.15 -10.26 -1.54
CA VAL A 109 -5.92 -11.68 -1.21
C VAL A 109 -7.19 -12.53 -1.24
N HIS A 110 -8.37 -11.93 -1.41
CA HIS A 110 -9.63 -12.68 -1.53
C HIS A 110 -10.59 -12.06 -2.55
N GLU A 111 -11.35 -12.89 -3.27
CA GLU A 111 -12.29 -12.41 -4.33
C GLU A 111 -13.43 -11.55 -3.74
N GLN A 112 -13.88 -11.91 -2.53
CA GLN A 112 -14.93 -11.18 -1.79
C GLN A 112 -14.35 -10.06 -0.90
N TRP A 113 -13.33 -9.36 -1.38
CA TRP A 113 -12.58 -8.35 -0.60
C TRP A 113 -13.43 -7.18 -0.09
N MET A 114 -14.58 -6.90 -0.71
CA MET A 114 -15.50 -5.87 -0.24
C MET A 114 -16.35 -6.30 0.96
N SER A 115 -16.70 -7.59 1.04
CA SER A 115 -17.74 -8.07 1.97
C SER A 115 -17.21 -8.99 3.07
N LYS A 116 -16.00 -9.52 2.93
CA LYS A 116 -15.37 -10.36 3.94
C LYS A 116 -14.21 -9.64 4.62
N PRO A 117 -14.11 -9.71 5.96
CA PRO A 117 -12.87 -9.42 6.67
C PRO A 117 -11.73 -10.26 6.09
N GLY A 118 -10.51 -9.70 6.02
CA GLY A 118 -9.35 -10.44 5.54
C GLY A 118 -9.14 -10.47 4.03
N GLY A 119 -9.89 -9.67 3.25
CA GLY A 119 -9.73 -9.63 1.80
C GLY A 119 -8.70 -8.63 1.25
N LEU A 120 -8.43 -7.57 2.01
CA LEU A 120 -7.39 -6.57 1.72
C LEU A 120 -6.33 -6.61 2.81
N LEU A 121 -5.07 -6.60 2.38
CA LEU A 121 -3.90 -6.66 3.23
C LEU A 121 -3.08 -5.39 3.00
N LEU A 122 -2.84 -4.60 4.06
CA LEU A 122 -1.81 -3.58 4.03
C LEU A 122 -0.49 -4.25 4.42
N VAL A 123 0.54 -4.07 3.61
CA VAL A 123 1.91 -4.50 3.90
C VAL A 123 2.76 -3.24 4.05
N TYR A 124 3.61 -3.22 5.07
CA TYR A 124 4.43 -2.05 5.33
C TYR A 124 5.80 -2.39 5.93
N VAL A 125 6.65 -1.36 5.93
CA VAL A 125 7.97 -1.35 6.54
C VAL A 125 7.98 -0.32 7.66
N ASP A 126 8.35 -0.76 8.85
CA ASP A 126 8.61 0.09 10.01
C ASP A 126 10.07 0.57 9.93
N ASP A 127 10.27 1.76 9.39
CA ASP A 127 11.58 2.37 9.19
C ASP A 127 12.25 2.77 10.52
N GLU A 128 11.46 3.09 11.54
CA GLU A 128 11.94 3.30 12.92
C GLU A 128 12.47 2.00 13.56
N LYS A 129 11.92 0.84 13.19
CA LYS A 129 12.36 -0.48 13.67
C LYS A 129 13.27 -1.22 12.70
N ASN A 130 14.26 -0.51 12.15
CA ASN A 130 15.29 -1.10 11.27
C ASN A 130 14.67 -1.78 10.04
N CYS A 131 13.66 -1.14 9.45
CA CYS A 131 12.94 -1.59 8.27
C CYS A 131 12.34 -3.00 8.43
N GLU A 132 11.79 -3.29 9.63
CA GLU A 132 11.03 -4.52 9.89
C GLU A 132 9.75 -4.53 9.06
N MET A 133 9.44 -5.68 8.45
CA MET A 133 8.21 -5.81 7.68
C MET A 133 7.07 -6.33 8.53
N ASP A 134 5.90 -5.75 8.33
CA ASP A 134 4.68 -6.23 8.96
C ASP A 134 3.49 -6.04 8.00
N LYS A 135 2.34 -6.57 8.40
CA LYS A 135 1.10 -6.53 7.64
C LYS A 135 -0.11 -6.64 8.55
N PHE A 136 -1.24 -6.15 8.08
CA PHE A 136 -2.54 -6.39 8.70
C PHE A 136 -3.67 -6.33 7.69
N PHE A 137 -4.75 -7.05 7.98
CA PHE A 137 -5.97 -6.98 7.20
C PHE A 137 -6.80 -5.77 7.61
N PHE A 138 -7.48 -5.16 6.65
CA PHE A 138 -8.41 -4.06 6.89
C PHE A 138 -9.64 -4.20 5.99
N GLN A 139 -10.73 -3.51 6.32
CA GLN A 139 -11.95 -3.52 5.51
C GLN A 139 -11.91 -2.42 4.44
N ALA A 140 -12.50 -2.70 3.27
CA ALA A 140 -12.59 -1.72 2.18
C ALA A 140 -13.29 -0.41 2.60
N LYS A 141 -14.25 -0.48 3.54
CA LYS A 141 -14.97 0.71 4.04
C LYS A 141 -14.08 1.67 4.83
N ASP A 142 -13.02 1.15 5.45
CA ASP A 142 -12.10 1.91 6.31
C ASP A 142 -10.91 2.46 5.52
N ALA A 143 -10.75 2.02 4.27
CA ALA A 143 -9.61 2.34 3.40
C ALA A 143 -9.39 3.84 3.25
N TYR A 144 -10.45 4.61 3.01
CA TYR A 144 -10.33 6.06 2.82
C TYR A 144 -9.70 6.72 4.06
N MET A 145 -10.32 6.56 5.23
CA MET A 145 -9.83 7.18 6.47
C MET A 145 -8.42 6.73 6.82
N MET A 146 -8.14 5.42 6.72
CA MET A 146 -6.83 4.88 7.02
C MET A 146 -5.74 5.44 6.10
N LEU A 147 -5.95 5.35 4.77
CA LEU A 147 -4.95 5.74 3.79
C LEU A 147 -4.76 7.26 3.74
N SER A 148 -5.83 8.04 3.91
CA SER A 148 -5.72 9.50 3.98
C SER A 148 -4.97 9.95 5.24
N SER A 149 -5.24 9.34 6.40
CA SER A 149 -4.52 9.66 7.64
C SER A 149 -3.03 9.35 7.51
N LEU A 150 -2.67 8.22 6.88
CA LEU A 150 -1.27 7.90 6.58
C LEU A 150 -0.67 8.91 5.59
N SER A 151 -1.41 9.27 4.54
CA SER A 151 -0.96 10.21 3.51
C SER A 151 -0.68 11.61 4.06
N PHE A 152 -1.52 12.09 5.00
CA PHE A 152 -1.33 13.39 5.64
C PHE A 152 -0.36 13.36 6.82
N GLY A 153 0.11 12.18 7.23
CA GLY A 153 0.96 12.02 8.41
C GLY A 153 0.22 12.21 9.75
N ASP A 154 -1.11 12.13 9.76
CA ASP A 154 -1.93 12.17 10.96
C ASP A 154 -1.82 10.88 11.79
N GLU A 155 -1.47 9.77 11.13
CA GLU A 155 -1.22 8.46 11.72
C GLU A 155 0.08 7.85 11.21
N ASP A 156 0.72 7.05 12.06
CA ASP A 156 1.76 6.11 11.66
C ASP A 156 1.18 4.71 11.41
N LEU A 157 1.96 3.85 10.74
CA LEU A 157 1.54 2.51 10.35
C LEU A 157 1.21 1.59 11.55
N ALA A 158 1.89 1.75 12.68
CA ALA A 158 1.64 0.95 13.88
C ALA A 158 0.30 1.34 14.53
N ARG A 159 -0.02 2.64 14.55
CA ARG A 159 -1.30 3.16 15.02
C ARG A 159 -2.44 2.75 14.09
N SER A 160 -2.28 2.89 12.78
CA SER A 160 -3.30 2.42 11.82
C SER A 160 -3.55 0.92 11.98
N LYS A 161 -2.50 0.10 12.17
CA LYS A 161 -2.68 -1.33 12.49
C LYS A 161 -3.52 -1.52 13.76
N ALA A 162 -3.23 -0.80 14.84
CA ALA A 162 -3.98 -0.94 16.09
C ALA A 162 -5.47 -0.55 15.97
N ILE A 163 -5.82 0.37 15.07
CA ILE A 163 -7.19 0.86 14.88
C ILE A 163 -7.98 -0.02 13.90
N TYR A 164 -7.36 -0.42 12.79
CA TYR A 164 -8.05 -1.02 11.64
C TYR A 164 -7.80 -2.51 11.47
N GLN A 165 -6.88 -3.12 12.23
CA GLN A 165 -6.57 -4.53 12.07
C GLN A 165 -7.80 -5.41 12.30
N GLU A 166 -8.08 -6.22 11.30
CA GLU A 166 -9.07 -7.29 11.34
C GLU A 166 -8.40 -8.65 11.60
N GLU A 167 -9.10 -9.55 12.28
CA GLU A 167 -8.71 -10.95 12.35
C GLU A 167 -9.13 -11.69 11.08
N LEU A 168 -8.30 -12.64 10.64
CA LEU A 168 -8.64 -13.51 9.52
C LEU A 168 -9.78 -14.44 9.95
N GLN A 169 -11.00 -14.19 9.47
CA GLN A 169 -12.11 -15.13 9.66
C GLN A 169 -11.99 -16.26 8.62
N THR A 170 -11.49 -17.42 9.07
CA THR A 170 -11.37 -18.65 8.29
C THR A 170 -12.70 -19.34 8.03
#